data_AF-A0A929T4D7-F1
#
_entry.id   AF-A0A929T4D7-F1
#
_cell.length_a   1.000
_cell.length_b   1.000
_cell.length_c   1.000
_cell.angle_alpha   90.00
_cell.angle_beta   90.00
_cell.angle_gamma   90.00
#
_symmetry.space_group_name_H-M   'P 1'
#
loop_
_entity.id
_entity.type
_entity.pdbx_description
1 polymer ?
#
loop_
_entity_poly.entity_id
_entity_poly.type
_entity_poly.pdbx_seq_one_letter_code
_entity_poly.pdbx_strand_id
1 'polypeptide(L)'
;MRAVERTLTGTTGQEPGEYEKRHREIAREAAAEGFVLLRNREGILPLSLKKPIALYGAGAEKTIKGGTGSGDVNSRPTVSIREGLLNAGFRITTSDWLDRYQKKYEDARIAWRDGIFEKAQKDGGGDYAVAMTYFATPFHVPEGDLPDTAVDEKKEADVALYVLARTAGEGADRFNKQGDYQLTETEENSLKQLSKHYQHVVLILNTGGLVDLHIADEIENLDAILYIHQPGMEAGNAVADVLTGKVNPSGKLTDSWAMNYEDYPNAENFSHNNNDVDHEVYAEDLYVGYRYFDTYG
;
A
#
# COMPACT_ATOMS: atom_id res chain seq x y z
N MET A 1 -19.16 -37.74 27.58
CA MET A 1 -18.32 -36.66 27.03
C MET A 1 -18.35 -35.49 28.00
N ARG A 2 -17.21 -35.00 28.48
CA ARG A 2 -17.17 -33.72 29.22
C ARG A 2 -17.18 -32.61 28.19
N ALA A 3 -18.20 -31.76 28.21
CA ALA A 3 -18.19 -30.52 27.44
C ALA A 3 -17.03 -29.67 27.97
N VAL A 4 -16.05 -29.38 27.11
CA VAL A 4 -15.02 -28.39 27.42
C VAL A 4 -15.69 -27.03 27.21
N GLU A 5 -16.02 -26.37 28.30
CA GLU A 5 -16.56 -25.01 28.25
C GLU A 5 -15.42 -24.08 27.81
N ARG A 6 -15.48 -23.63 26.55
CA ARG A 6 -14.51 -22.68 26.00
C ARG A 6 -15.02 -21.27 26.27
N THR A 7 -14.40 -20.56 27.20
CA THR A 7 -14.58 -19.12 27.34
C THR A 7 -13.82 -18.44 26.20
N LEU A 8 -14.53 -17.93 25.20
CA LEU A 8 -13.92 -17.09 24.16
C LEU A 8 -13.59 -15.74 24.80
N THR A 9 -12.35 -15.28 24.70
CA THR A 9 -11.86 -14.02 25.29
C THR A 9 -12.27 -12.77 24.50
N GLY A 10 -13.30 -12.88 23.65
CA GLY A 10 -13.81 -11.79 22.82
C GLY A 10 -14.84 -10.95 23.57
N THR A 11 -14.82 -9.65 23.34
CA THR A 11 -15.89 -8.72 23.74
C THR A 11 -16.85 -8.52 22.58
N THR A 12 -18.15 -8.41 22.86
CA THR A 12 -19.16 -8.00 21.87
C THR A 12 -19.20 -6.48 21.68
N GLY A 13 -18.52 -5.72 22.54
CA GLY A 13 -18.42 -4.27 22.47
C GLY A 13 -17.46 -3.79 21.37
N GLN A 14 -17.88 -2.77 20.64
CA GLN A 14 -17.08 -2.13 19.59
C GLN A 14 -16.02 -1.15 20.14
N GLU A 15 -16.13 -0.78 21.42
CA GLU A 15 -15.17 0.09 22.08
C GLU A 15 -13.82 -0.62 22.31
N PRO A 16 -12.69 0.00 21.95
CA PRO A 16 -11.37 -0.53 22.26
C PRO A 16 -11.14 -0.61 23.77
N GLY A 17 -10.71 -1.77 24.27
CA GLY A 17 -10.25 -1.93 25.64
C GLY A 17 -8.88 -1.30 25.88
N GLU A 18 -8.49 -1.14 27.15
CA GLU A 18 -7.19 -0.55 27.53
C GLU A 18 -5.98 -1.34 27.01
N TYR A 19 -6.10 -2.67 26.89
CA TYR A 19 -5.09 -3.50 26.25
C TYR A 19 -4.92 -3.14 24.77
N GLU A 20 -6.02 -2.93 24.04
CA GLU A 20 -5.99 -2.61 22.61
C GLU A 20 -5.41 -1.22 22.37
N LYS A 21 -5.81 -0.23 23.18
CA LYS A 21 -5.29 1.14 23.10
C LYS A 21 -3.77 1.18 23.25
N ARG A 22 -3.22 0.53 24.29
CA ARG A 22 -1.76 0.49 24.53
C ARG A 22 -1.00 -0.19 23.39
N HIS A 23 -1.52 -1.28 22.83
CA HIS A 23 -0.86 -1.95 21.71
C HIS A 23 -1.00 -1.19 20.39
N ARG A 24 -2.07 -0.41 20.20
CA ARG A 24 -2.18 0.52 19.07
C ARG A 24 -1.07 1.57 19.14
N GLU A 25 -0.80 2.14 20.30
CA GLU A 25 0.30 3.11 20.48
C GLU A 25 1.66 2.50 20.10
N ILE A 26 1.97 1.30 20.59
CA ILE A 26 3.21 0.57 20.24
C ILE A 26 3.27 0.27 18.74
N ALA A 27 2.16 -0.17 18.14
CA ALA A 27 2.10 -0.46 16.70
C ALA A 27 2.33 0.80 15.84
N ARG A 28 1.78 1.95 16.27
CA ARG A 28 1.99 3.25 15.60
C ARG A 28 3.44 3.71 15.67
N GLU A 29 4.08 3.55 16.82
CA GLU A 29 5.51 3.86 17.01
C GLU A 29 6.39 2.97 16.13
N ALA A 30 6.18 1.65 16.18
CA ALA A 30 6.92 0.71 15.34
C ALA A 30 6.73 0.96 13.84
N ALA A 31 5.50 1.32 13.42
CA ALA A 31 5.23 1.72 12.05
C ALA A 31 6.05 2.95 11.65
N ALA A 32 6.02 4.02 12.44
CA ALA A 32 6.70 5.27 12.11
C ALA A 32 8.23 5.13 12.05
N GLU A 33 8.83 4.36 12.97
CA GLU A 33 10.27 4.04 12.96
C GLU A 33 10.66 3.13 11.78
N GLY A 34 9.71 2.33 11.26
CA GLY A 34 9.93 1.47 10.10
C GLY A 34 9.89 2.20 8.75
N PHE A 35 9.40 3.44 8.69
CA PHE A 35 9.28 4.15 7.42
C PHE A 35 10.63 4.60 6.88
N VAL A 36 10.83 4.39 5.58
CA VAL A 36 12.06 4.73 4.88
C VAL A 36 11.81 5.95 3.99
N LEU A 37 12.50 7.06 4.30
CA LEU A 37 12.50 8.25 3.46
C LEU A 37 13.54 8.08 2.35
N LEU A 38 13.08 7.75 1.13
CA LEU A 38 13.94 7.48 -0.02
C LEU A 38 14.41 8.76 -0.71
N ARG A 39 13.58 9.80 -0.68
CA ARG A 39 13.87 11.10 -1.31
C ARG A 39 13.20 12.22 -0.50
N ASN A 40 13.89 13.35 -0.35
CA ASN A 40 13.35 14.60 0.21
C ASN A 40 14.15 15.80 -0.33
N ARG A 41 13.80 16.27 -1.52
CA ARG A 41 14.38 17.47 -2.16
C ARG A 41 13.80 18.72 -1.52
N GLU A 42 14.60 19.78 -1.48
CA GLU A 42 14.25 21.09 -0.90
C GLU A 42 13.74 21.06 0.56
N GLY A 43 13.90 19.92 1.26
CA GLY A 43 13.38 19.75 2.62
C GLY A 43 11.85 19.89 2.70
N ILE A 44 11.11 19.46 1.67
CA ILE A 44 9.64 19.62 1.62
C ILE A 44 8.92 18.90 2.77
N LEU A 45 9.48 17.77 3.24
CA LEU A 45 9.06 17.13 4.48
C LEU A 45 9.91 17.62 5.67
N PRO A 46 9.29 17.93 6.83
CA PRO A 46 7.87 17.76 7.15
C PRO A 46 6.96 18.88 6.59
N LEU A 47 5.70 18.53 6.35
CA LEU A 47 4.67 19.41 5.82
C LEU A 47 4.08 20.33 6.91
N SER A 48 3.67 21.52 6.49
CA SER A 48 2.99 22.50 7.34
C SER A 48 1.48 22.29 7.33
N LEU A 49 0.86 22.23 8.51
CA LEU A 49 -0.60 22.21 8.67
C LEU A 49 -1.28 23.54 8.30
N LYS A 50 -0.52 24.62 8.05
CA LYS A 50 -1.08 25.94 7.70
C LYS A 50 -1.63 26.00 6.27
N LYS A 51 -1.13 25.14 5.39
CA LYS A 51 -1.56 25.05 3.99
C LYS A 51 -2.31 23.74 3.79
N PRO A 52 -3.34 23.71 2.94
CA PRO A 52 -3.97 22.45 2.60
C PRO A 52 -3.05 21.63 1.68
N ILE A 53 -3.38 20.35 1.58
CA ILE A 53 -2.75 19.38 0.69
C ILE A 53 -3.79 18.81 -0.27
N ALA A 54 -3.34 18.39 -1.43
CA ALA A 54 -4.11 17.49 -2.29
C ALA A 54 -3.71 16.05 -1.97
N LEU A 55 -4.67 15.13 -1.97
CA LEU A 55 -4.46 13.71 -1.67
C LEU A 55 -5.16 12.85 -2.73
N TYR A 56 -4.39 11.97 -3.36
CA TYR A 56 -4.84 11.07 -4.42
C TYR A 56 -4.22 9.67 -4.24
N GLY A 57 -4.65 8.75 -5.10
CA GLY A 57 -4.17 7.37 -5.11
C GLY A 57 -5.04 6.45 -4.27
N ALA A 58 -5.18 5.20 -4.73
CA ALA A 58 -6.03 4.19 -4.10
C ALA A 58 -5.72 3.97 -2.61
N GLY A 59 -4.43 3.96 -2.27
CA GLY A 59 -3.97 3.71 -0.90
C GLY A 59 -4.33 4.80 0.10
N ALA A 60 -4.73 6.00 -0.35
CA ALA A 60 -5.14 7.08 0.53
C ALA A 60 -6.40 6.72 1.32
N GLU A 61 -7.37 6.13 0.62
CA GLU A 61 -8.66 5.71 1.18
C GLU A 61 -8.64 4.23 1.58
N LYS A 62 -7.99 3.38 0.78
CA LYS A 62 -7.92 1.93 0.97
C LYS A 62 -6.50 1.49 1.28
N THR A 63 -5.97 2.05 2.36
CA THR A 63 -4.63 1.74 2.88
C THR A 63 -4.49 0.25 3.19
N ILE A 64 -3.42 -0.35 2.67
CA ILE A 64 -3.09 -1.75 2.87
C ILE A 64 -2.35 -1.92 4.20
N LYS A 65 -3.00 -2.59 5.15
CA LYS A 65 -2.46 -2.87 6.49
C LYS A 65 -1.48 -4.03 6.54
N GLY A 66 -1.51 -4.91 5.54
CA GLY A 66 -0.71 -6.13 5.49
C GLY A 66 -1.05 -6.96 4.25
N GLY A 67 -0.26 -8.02 4.01
CA GLY A 67 -0.52 -9.00 2.97
C GLY A 67 -1.70 -9.91 3.27
N THR A 68 -2.01 -10.79 2.32
CA THR A 68 -3.07 -11.80 2.45
C THR A 68 -2.51 -13.14 2.94
N GLY A 69 -3.39 -14.12 3.21
CA GLY A 69 -3.00 -15.47 3.64
C GLY A 69 -2.95 -15.62 5.15
N SER A 70 -2.14 -16.56 5.66
CA SER A 70 -2.09 -16.89 7.09
C SER A 70 -1.64 -15.72 7.99
N GLY A 71 -0.98 -14.71 7.42
CA GLY A 71 -0.52 -13.51 8.12
C GLY A 71 -1.58 -12.44 8.32
N ASP A 72 -2.79 -12.59 7.75
CA ASP A 72 -3.86 -11.63 7.93
C ASP A 72 -4.47 -11.69 9.34
N VAL A 73 -4.89 -10.54 9.84
CA VAL A 73 -5.42 -10.37 11.20
C VAL A 73 -6.75 -9.63 11.14
N ASN A 74 -7.76 -10.21 11.79
CA ASN A 74 -9.03 -9.55 12.08
C ASN A 74 -8.80 -8.47 13.15
N SER A 75 -8.62 -7.23 12.70
CA SER A 75 -8.49 -6.07 13.57
C SER A 75 -9.83 -5.35 13.73
N ARG A 76 -9.91 -4.48 14.74
CA ARG A 76 -10.82 -3.33 14.72
C ARG A 76 -10.54 -2.43 13.50
N PRO A 77 -11.31 -1.34 13.26
CA PRO A 77 -11.06 -0.48 12.11
C PRO A 77 -9.60 -0.03 12.02
N THR A 78 -9.02 -0.23 10.85
CA THR A 78 -7.70 0.30 10.47
C THR A 78 -7.87 1.77 10.10
N VAL A 79 -6.92 2.60 10.51
CA VAL A 79 -6.90 4.02 10.17
C VAL A 79 -6.29 4.20 8.78
N SER A 80 -7.08 4.64 7.82
CA SER A 80 -6.60 4.98 6.48
C SER A 80 -5.68 6.20 6.51
N ILE A 81 -4.86 6.38 5.47
CA ILE A 81 -3.99 7.56 5.34
C ILE A 81 -4.82 8.85 5.33
N ARG A 82 -5.96 8.87 4.63
CA ARG A 82 -6.90 10.01 4.68
C ARG A 82 -7.34 10.30 6.10
N GLU A 83 -7.80 9.29 6.84
CA GLU A 83 -8.27 9.46 8.22
C GLU A 83 -7.14 9.95 9.14
N GLY A 84 -5.95 9.37 9.02
CA GLY A 84 -4.79 9.78 9.82
C GLY A 84 -4.36 11.23 9.57
N LEU A 85 -4.38 11.66 8.31
CA LEU A 85 -4.09 13.05 7.95
C LEU A 85 -5.15 14.02 8.50
N LEU A 86 -6.43 13.66 8.41
CA LEU A 86 -7.52 14.44 9.00
C LEU A 86 -7.40 14.51 10.54
N ASN A 87 -7.09 13.39 11.19
CA ASN A 87 -6.86 13.33 12.65
C ASN A 87 -5.71 14.23 13.09
N ALA A 88 -4.67 14.39 12.27
CA ALA A 88 -3.55 15.29 12.51
C ALA A 88 -3.85 16.76 12.17
N GLY A 89 -5.02 17.06 11.60
CA GLY A 89 -5.46 18.42 11.30
C GLY A 89 -5.12 18.92 9.89
N PHE A 90 -4.71 18.05 8.96
CA PHE A 90 -4.55 18.46 7.56
C PHE A 90 -5.91 18.82 6.95
N ARG A 91 -5.89 19.85 6.10
CA ARG A 91 -6.99 20.19 5.19
C ARG A 91 -6.73 19.54 3.84
N ILE A 92 -7.67 18.74 3.34
CA ILE A 92 -7.54 18.02 2.07
C ILE A 92 -8.46 18.66 1.01
N THR A 93 -7.90 19.17 -0.09
CA THR A 93 -8.67 19.86 -1.15
C THR A 93 -9.42 18.90 -2.08
N THR A 94 -9.07 17.62 -2.08
CA THR A 94 -9.50 16.62 -3.06
C THR A 94 -10.43 15.56 -2.48
N SER A 95 -11.18 15.90 -1.44
CA SER A 95 -12.10 14.98 -0.77
C SER A 95 -13.13 14.37 -1.72
N ASP A 96 -13.64 15.13 -2.69
CA ASP A 96 -14.60 14.64 -3.68
C ASP A 96 -14.03 13.51 -4.55
N TRP A 97 -12.73 13.58 -4.91
CA TRP A 97 -12.07 12.51 -5.65
C TRP A 97 -11.97 11.24 -4.79
N LEU A 98 -11.61 11.39 -3.52
CA LEU A 98 -11.50 10.29 -2.55
C LEU A 98 -12.86 9.62 -2.31
N ASP A 99 -13.93 10.40 -2.20
CA ASP A 99 -15.30 9.89 -2.00
C ASP A 99 -15.80 9.10 -3.21
N ARG A 100 -15.49 9.57 -4.43
CA ARG A 100 -15.79 8.81 -5.65
C ARG A 100 -14.99 7.52 -5.74
N TYR A 101 -13.70 7.56 -5.37
CA TYR A 101 -12.88 6.36 -5.31
C TYR A 101 -13.41 5.35 -4.27
N GLN A 102 -13.80 5.83 -3.09
CA GLN A 102 -14.42 5.00 -2.06
C GLN A 102 -15.65 4.25 -2.62
N LYS A 103 -16.54 4.97 -3.29
CA LYS A 103 -17.73 4.38 -3.91
C LYS A 103 -17.35 3.33 -4.97
N LYS A 104 -16.40 3.65 -5.86
CA LYS A 104 -15.89 2.72 -6.89
C LYS A 104 -15.34 1.44 -6.26
N TYR A 105 -14.60 1.56 -5.16
CA TYR A 105 -14.10 0.41 -4.41
C TYR A 105 -15.23 -0.42 -3.80
N GLU A 106 -16.22 0.20 -3.17
CA GLU A 106 -17.36 -0.48 -2.56
C GLU A 106 -18.18 -1.25 -3.60
N ASP A 107 -18.48 -0.61 -4.73
CA ASP A 107 -19.18 -1.24 -5.86
C ASP A 107 -18.38 -2.45 -6.39
N ALA A 108 -17.07 -2.30 -6.59
CA ALA A 108 -16.20 -3.40 -7.01
C ALA A 108 -16.14 -4.55 -5.99
N ARG A 109 -16.11 -4.22 -4.69
CA ARG A 109 -16.07 -5.21 -3.61
C ARG A 109 -17.37 -6.00 -3.51
N ILE A 110 -18.51 -5.33 -3.69
CA ILE A 110 -19.84 -5.96 -3.74
C ILE A 110 -19.93 -6.87 -4.97
N ALA A 111 -19.56 -6.37 -6.15
CA ALA A 111 -19.59 -7.15 -7.39
C ALA A 111 -18.69 -8.40 -7.30
N TRP A 112 -17.49 -8.26 -6.73
CA TRP A 112 -16.59 -9.39 -6.49
C TRP A 112 -17.22 -10.42 -5.54
N ARG A 113 -17.75 -9.97 -4.39
CA ARG A 113 -18.41 -10.84 -3.41
C ARG A 113 -19.57 -11.61 -4.04
N ASP A 114 -20.42 -10.92 -4.79
CA ASP A 114 -21.58 -11.53 -5.43
C ASP A 114 -21.15 -12.55 -6.49
N GLY A 115 -20.07 -12.26 -7.23
CA GLY A 115 -19.43 -13.22 -8.12
C GLY A 115 -18.86 -14.45 -7.41
N ILE A 116 -18.32 -14.32 -6.19
CA ILE A 116 -17.91 -15.48 -5.37
C ILE A 116 -19.12 -16.36 -5.04
N PHE A 117 -20.20 -15.76 -4.54
CA PHE A 117 -21.40 -16.52 -4.18
C PHE A 117 -22.05 -17.19 -5.38
N GLU A 118 -22.11 -16.51 -6.53
CA GLU A 118 -22.68 -17.08 -7.75
C GLU A 118 -21.86 -18.27 -8.27
N LYS A 119 -20.52 -18.16 -8.27
CA LYS A 119 -19.62 -19.27 -8.65
C LYS A 119 -19.72 -20.43 -7.67
N ALA A 120 -19.66 -20.16 -6.36
CA ALA A 120 -19.75 -21.19 -5.34
C ALA A 120 -21.08 -21.95 -5.39
N GLN A 121 -22.19 -21.27 -5.72
CA GLN A 121 -23.48 -21.91 -5.91
C GLN A 121 -23.50 -22.87 -7.11
N LYS A 122 -22.78 -22.55 -8.19
CA LYS A 122 -22.62 -23.43 -9.36
C LYS A 122 -21.79 -24.68 -9.03
N ASP A 123 -20.87 -24.57 -8.07
CA ASP A 123 -19.96 -25.65 -7.63
C ASP A 123 -20.54 -26.52 -6.49
N GLY A 124 -21.87 -26.57 -6.34
CA GLY A 124 -22.57 -27.39 -5.36
C GLY A 124 -22.97 -26.67 -4.06
N GLY A 125 -22.51 -25.42 -3.88
CA GLY A 125 -22.89 -24.56 -2.76
C GLY A 125 -22.32 -24.95 -1.40
N GLY A 126 -22.72 -24.21 -0.37
CA GLY A 126 -22.27 -24.41 1.01
C GLY A 126 -20.94 -23.71 1.35
N ASP A 127 -20.62 -23.68 2.64
CA ASP A 127 -19.51 -22.89 3.18
C ASP A 127 -18.15 -23.30 2.60
N TYR A 128 -17.95 -24.59 2.32
CA TYR A 128 -16.72 -25.09 1.72
C TYR A 128 -16.51 -24.58 0.29
N ALA A 129 -17.56 -24.61 -0.55
CA ALA A 129 -17.48 -24.09 -1.91
C ALA A 129 -17.19 -22.58 -1.89
N VAL A 130 -17.86 -21.82 -1.03
CA VAL A 130 -17.61 -20.39 -0.85
C VAL A 130 -16.16 -20.12 -0.46
N ALA A 131 -15.61 -20.86 0.51
CA ALA A 131 -14.23 -20.72 0.93
C ALA A 131 -13.25 -21.01 -0.22
N MET A 132 -13.42 -22.11 -0.94
CA MET A 132 -12.54 -22.47 -2.07
C MET A 132 -12.61 -21.44 -3.20
N THR A 133 -13.80 -20.98 -3.57
CA THR A 133 -13.97 -19.93 -4.59
C THR A 133 -13.35 -18.60 -4.16
N TYR A 134 -13.48 -18.23 -2.88
CA TYR A 134 -12.85 -17.03 -2.31
C TYR A 134 -11.33 -17.08 -2.47
N PHE A 135 -10.69 -18.20 -2.10
CA PHE A 135 -9.24 -18.35 -2.21
C PHE A 135 -8.76 -18.38 -3.66
N ALA A 136 -9.54 -18.98 -4.56
CA ALA A 136 -9.19 -19.08 -5.98
C ALA A 136 -9.48 -17.81 -6.79
N THR A 137 -10.18 -16.83 -6.23
CA THR A 137 -10.59 -15.61 -6.94
C THR A 137 -10.13 -14.37 -6.16
N PRO A 138 -8.84 -13.98 -6.27
CA PRO A 138 -8.34 -12.81 -5.55
C PRO A 138 -9.11 -11.55 -5.93
N PHE A 139 -9.29 -10.66 -4.96
CA PHE A 139 -9.89 -9.35 -5.22
C PHE A 139 -8.82 -8.41 -5.77
N HIS A 140 -9.03 -7.91 -6.98
CA HIS A 140 -8.21 -6.87 -7.57
C HIS A 140 -8.77 -5.50 -7.16
N VAL A 141 -7.98 -4.75 -6.40
CA VAL A 141 -8.34 -3.39 -5.98
C VAL A 141 -8.45 -2.51 -7.24
N PRO A 142 -9.58 -1.82 -7.46
CA PRO A 142 -9.71 -0.96 -8.62
C PRO A 142 -8.74 0.22 -8.52
N GLU A 143 -8.20 0.62 -9.67
CA GLU A 143 -7.38 1.83 -9.80
C GLU A 143 -8.21 3.10 -9.51
N GLY A 144 -7.55 4.13 -9.00
CA GLY A 144 -8.12 5.47 -8.93
C GLY A 144 -8.33 6.06 -10.32
N ASP A 145 -9.34 6.92 -10.47
CA ASP A 145 -9.48 7.70 -11.70
C ASP A 145 -8.34 8.73 -11.78
N LEU A 146 -8.05 9.26 -12.97
CA LEU A 146 -7.08 10.34 -13.11
C LEU A 146 -7.42 11.52 -12.18
N PRO A 147 -6.42 12.23 -11.63
CA PRO A 147 -6.65 13.38 -10.75
C PRO A 147 -7.52 14.45 -11.40
N ASP A 148 -8.51 14.97 -10.68
CA ASP A 148 -9.33 16.10 -11.11
C ASP A 148 -8.59 17.44 -10.92
N THR A 149 -7.47 17.66 -11.61
CA THR A 149 -6.69 18.89 -11.44
C THR A 149 -7.45 20.15 -11.87
N ALA A 150 -8.45 20.02 -12.75
CA ALA A 150 -9.32 21.12 -13.15
C ALA A 150 -10.24 21.62 -12.00
N VAL A 151 -10.52 20.79 -11.00
CA VAL A 151 -11.37 21.18 -9.87
C VAL A 151 -10.57 21.97 -8.81
N ASP A 152 -9.25 21.76 -8.73
CA ASP A 152 -8.30 22.55 -7.92
C ASP A 152 -7.63 23.67 -8.72
N GLU A 153 -8.35 24.28 -9.67
CA GLU A 153 -7.87 25.45 -10.42
C GLU A 153 -7.58 26.66 -9.52
N LYS A 154 -8.11 26.67 -8.29
CA LYS A 154 -7.81 27.70 -7.28
C LYS A 154 -6.43 27.56 -6.66
N LYS A 155 -5.69 26.47 -6.95
CA LYS A 155 -4.35 26.19 -6.40
C LYS A 155 -4.31 26.37 -4.89
N GLU A 156 -5.32 25.85 -4.18
CA GLU A 156 -5.35 26.03 -2.73
C GLU A 156 -4.21 25.24 -2.07
N ALA A 157 -3.87 24.08 -2.64
CA ALA A 157 -2.75 23.25 -2.22
C ALA A 157 -1.52 23.43 -3.13
N ASP A 158 -0.35 23.61 -2.52
CA ASP A 158 0.94 23.61 -3.23
C ASP A 158 1.52 22.20 -3.38
N VAL A 159 1.14 21.28 -2.49
CA VAL A 159 1.68 19.92 -2.38
C VAL A 159 0.59 18.90 -2.66
N ALA A 160 0.87 17.96 -3.57
CA ALA A 160 0.05 16.78 -3.80
C ALA A 160 0.73 15.52 -3.25
N LEU A 161 -0.04 14.76 -2.47
CA LEU A 161 0.31 13.41 -2.03
C LEU A 161 -0.34 12.39 -2.96
N TYR A 162 0.43 11.45 -3.49
CA TYR A 162 -0.07 10.29 -4.22
C TYR A 162 0.28 9.02 -3.47
N VAL A 163 -0.73 8.24 -3.07
CA VAL A 163 -0.52 6.98 -2.36
C VAL A 163 -0.67 5.79 -3.31
N LEU A 164 0.47 5.23 -3.72
CA LEU A 164 0.54 3.99 -4.49
C LEU A 164 0.40 2.80 -3.54
N ALA A 165 -0.52 1.88 -3.85
CA ALA A 165 -0.78 0.72 -3.01
C ALA A 165 -0.64 -0.60 -3.78
N ARG A 166 -0.01 -1.58 -3.13
CA ARG A 166 0.09 -2.96 -3.60
C ARG A 166 -0.09 -3.93 -2.45
N THR A 167 -0.70 -5.06 -2.75
CA THR A 167 -0.77 -6.21 -1.84
C THR A 167 -0.28 -7.46 -2.55
N ALA A 168 0.21 -8.40 -1.76
CA ALA A 168 0.61 -9.74 -2.17
C ALA A 168 0.37 -10.68 -0.97
N GLY A 169 0.48 -11.98 -1.18
CA GLY A 169 0.35 -12.91 -0.08
C GLY A 169 0.49 -14.36 -0.50
N GLU A 170 0.16 -15.23 0.43
CA GLU A 170 0.37 -16.67 0.32
C GLU A 170 -0.33 -17.28 -0.91
N GLY A 171 0.41 -18.14 -1.62
CA GLY A 171 -0.12 -18.93 -2.73
C GLY A 171 0.01 -18.29 -4.12
N ALA A 172 0.56 -17.07 -4.23
CA ALA A 172 0.85 -16.46 -5.52
C ALA A 172 2.07 -15.54 -5.45
N ASP A 173 2.99 -15.71 -6.41
CA ASP A 173 4.07 -14.76 -6.64
C ASP A 173 3.57 -13.50 -7.34
N ARG A 174 4.32 -12.41 -7.17
CA ARG A 174 4.15 -11.17 -7.93
C ARG A 174 4.75 -11.31 -9.31
N PHE A 175 4.28 -10.49 -10.24
CA PHE A 175 4.73 -10.46 -11.63
C PHE A 175 5.41 -9.14 -11.97
N ASN A 176 6.44 -9.18 -12.83
CA ASN A 176 7.00 -7.99 -13.48
C ASN A 176 6.04 -7.47 -14.57
N LYS A 177 4.94 -6.85 -14.16
CA LYS A 177 3.90 -6.29 -15.06
C LYS A 177 3.19 -5.10 -14.42
N GLN A 178 2.49 -4.35 -15.26
CA GLN A 178 1.65 -3.22 -14.84
C GLN A 178 0.62 -3.65 -13.78
N GLY A 179 0.48 -2.82 -12.75
CA GLY A 179 -0.45 -3.05 -11.63
C GLY A 179 0.08 -4.00 -10.56
N ASP A 180 1.33 -4.46 -10.69
CA ASP A 180 2.02 -5.28 -9.70
C ASP A 180 3.40 -4.68 -9.39
N TYR A 181 4.51 -5.22 -9.92
CA TYR A 181 5.82 -4.60 -9.80
C TYR A 181 5.88 -3.26 -10.53
N GLN A 182 5.32 -3.18 -11.74
CA GLN A 182 5.28 -1.94 -12.52
C GLN A 182 4.05 -1.11 -12.15
N LEU A 183 4.16 0.20 -12.33
CA LEU A 183 3.01 1.09 -12.27
C LEU A 183 2.07 0.79 -13.44
N THR A 184 0.79 1.10 -13.27
CA THR A 184 -0.15 1.12 -14.39
C THR A 184 0.00 2.40 -15.19
N GLU A 185 -0.45 2.38 -16.44
CA GLU A 185 -0.53 3.61 -17.25
C GLU A 185 -1.32 4.72 -16.53
N THR A 186 -2.39 4.38 -15.81
CA THR A 186 -3.18 5.36 -15.04
C THR A 186 -2.38 5.97 -13.91
N GLU A 187 -1.60 5.17 -13.18
CA GLU A 187 -0.78 5.63 -12.05
C GLU A 187 0.35 6.56 -12.52
N GLU A 188 1.04 6.19 -13.59
CA GLU A 188 2.04 7.06 -14.21
C GLU A 188 1.42 8.37 -14.71
N ASN A 189 0.30 8.28 -15.45
CA ASN A 189 -0.39 9.46 -15.96
C ASN A 189 -0.91 10.34 -14.82
N SER A 190 -1.33 9.75 -13.70
CA SER A 190 -1.72 10.49 -12.50
C SER A 190 -0.54 11.29 -11.96
N LEU A 191 0.62 10.67 -11.76
CA LEU A 191 1.81 11.35 -11.27
C LEU A 191 2.27 12.46 -12.25
N LYS A 192 2.29 12.18 -13.56
CA LYS A 192 2.59 13.16 -14.61
C LYS A 192 1.61 14.34 -14.60
N GLN A 193 0.33 14.10 -14.32
CA GLN A 193 -0.68 15.16 -14.23
C GLN A 193 -0.55 15.99 -12.95
N LEU A 194 -0.27 15.35 -11.80
CA LEU A 194 0.00 16.06 -10.55
C LEU A 194 1.23 16.96 -10.68
N SER A 195 2.29 16.45 -11.30
CA SER A 195 3.53 17.21 -11.56
C SER A 195 3.30 18.51 -12.32
N LYS A 196 2.38 18.51 -13.29
CA LYS A 196 2.04 19.70 -14.09
C LYS A 196 1.21 20.74 -13.33
N HIS A 197 0.53 20.33 -12.25
CA HIS A 197 -0.45 21.17 -11.56
C HIS A 197 0.04 21.69 -10.20
N TYR A 198 0.72 20.85 -9.45
CA TYR A 198 1.21 21.14 -8.10
C TYR A 198 2.68 21.54 -8.12
N GLN A 199 3.11 22.36 -7.16
CA GLN A 199 4.52 22.76 -7.06
C GLN A 199 5.38 21.58 -6.63
N HIS A 200 4.86 20.78 -5.69
CA HIS A 200 5.56 19.62 -5.13
C HIS A 200 4.67 18.39 -5.18
N VAL A 201 5.25 17.27 -5.58
CA VAL A 201 4.60 15.94 -5.52
C VAL A 201 5.35 15.08 -4.52
N VAL A 202 4.58 14.41 -3.65
CA VAL A 202 5.09 13.42 -2.70
C VAL A 202 4.44 12.08 -3.02
N LEU A 203 5.28 11.07 -3.29
CA LEU A 203 4.84 9.70 -3.50
C LEU A 203 4.96 8.91 -2.19
N ILE A 204 3.87 8.31 -1.76
CA ILE A 204 3.81 7.42 -0.59
C ILE A 204 3.60 6.00 -1.10
N LEU A 205 4.56 5.12 -0.82
CA LEU A 205 4.56 3.73 -1.27
C LEU A 205 4.01 2.84 -0.15
N ASN A 206 2.74 2.46 -0.27
CA ASN A 206 2.05 1.52 0.60
C ASN A 206 2.06 0.11 -0.01
N THR A 207 3.25 -0.47 -0.12
CA THR A 207 3.49 -1.72 -0.83
C THR A 207 4.22 -2.73 0.07
N GLY A 208 3.85 -4.00 -0.01
CA GLY A 208 4.53 -5.07 0.74
C GLY A 208 5.91 -5.40 0.18
N GLY A 209 6.02 -5.43 -1.16
CA GLY A 209 7.30 -5.58 -1.87
C GLY A 209 7.67 -4.33 -2.67
N LEU A 210 8.88 -4.35 -3.21
CA LEU A 210 9.41 -3.29 -4.07
C LEU A 210 8.56 -3.12 -5.32
N VAL A 211 8.51 -1.90 -5.84
CA VAL A 211 7.87 -1.54 -7.12
C VAL A 211 8.88 -0.80 -7.98
N ASP A 212 8.66 -0.80 -9.28
CA ASP A 212 9.41 0.03 -10.20
C ASP A 212 9.21 1.53 -9.84
N LEU A 213 10.31 2.27 -9.80
CA LEU A 213 10.34 3.70 -9.49
C LEU A 213 10.93 4.53 -10.63
N HIS A 214 11.02 4.01 -11.86
CA HIS A 214 11.56 4.77 -13.01
C HIS A 214 10.91 6.17 -13.17
N ILE A 215 9.61 6.27 -12.86
CA ILE A 215 8.83 7.51 -12.92
C ILE A 215 9.43 8.63 -12.05
N ALA A 216 10.17 8.26 -11.01
CA ALA A 216 10.82 9.21 -10.12
C ALA A 216 11.92 10.02 -10.82
N ASP A 217 12.50 9.50 -11.90
CA ASP A 217 13.52 10.21 -12.67
C ASP A 217 12.91 11.03 -13.82
N GLU A 218 11.67 10.72 -14.22
CA GLU A 218 10.92 11.49 -15.23
C GLU A 218 10.23 12.73 -14.65
N ILE A 219 9.87 12.70 -13.36
CA ILE A 219 9.11 13.77 -12.71
C ILE A 219 10.04 14.67 -11.90
N GLU A 220 10.30 15.87 -12.44
CA GLU A 220 11.24 16.85 -11.86
C GLU A 220 10.87 17.24 -10.42
N ASN A 221 9.60 17.55 -10.18
CA ASN A 221 9.05 17.96 -8.88
C ASN A 221 8.47 16.81 -8.05
N LEU A 222 8.92 15.57 -8.28
CA LEU A 222 8.70 14.49 -7.33
C LEU A 222 9.74 14.61 -6.21
N ASP A 223 9.42 15.50 -5.28
CA ASP A 223 10.37 15.99 -4.28
C ASP A 223 10.54 15.03 -3.12
N ALA A 224 9.52 14.25 -2.77
CA ALA A 224 9.65 13.24 -1.73
C ALA A 224 9.05 11.88 -2.10
N ILE A 225 9.72 10.83 -1.62
CA ILE A 225 9.27 9.45 -1.73
C ILE A 225 9.40 8.82 -0.34
N LEU A 226 8.26 8.41 0.22
CA LEU A 226 8.18 7.77 1.53
C LEU A 226 7.71 6.33 1.36
N TYR A 227 8.56 5.37 1.72
CA TYR A 227 8.19 3.96 1.75
C TYR A 227 7.65 3.58 3.13
N ILE A 228 6.37 3.18 3.17
CA ILE A 228 5.65 2.93 4.42
C ILE A 228 5.34 1.45 4.66
N HIS A 229 5.79 0.58 3.76
CA HIS A 229 5.46 -0.85 3.77
C HIS A 229 3.93 -1.06 3.85
N GLN A 230 3.50 -1.92 4.78
CA GLN A 230 2.12 -2.20 5.12
C GLN A 230 1.99 -2.17 6.66
N PRO A 231 1.79 -0.99 7.27
CA PRO A 231 2.13 -0.77 8.68
C PRO A 231 1.01 -1.10 9.69
N GLY A 232 0.12 -2.03 9.34
CA GLY A 232 -0.94 -2.47 10.24
C GLY A 232 -2.04 -1.42 10.48
N MET A 233 -2.75 -1.57 11.60
CA MET A 233 -4.01 -0.86 11.87
C MET A 233 -3.85 0.65 12.14
N GLU A 234 -2.64 1.12 12.46
CA GLU A 234 -2.34 2.53 12.74
C GLU A 234 -1.68 3.26 11.58
N ALA A 235 -1.71 2.67 10.38
CA ALA A 235 -0.99 3.13 9.21
C ALA A 235 -1.12 4.65 8.97
N GLY A 236 -2.34 5.16 8.83
CA GLY A 236 -2.55 6.58 8.54
C GLY A 236 -2.07 7.51 9.65
N ASN A 237 -2.24 7.10 10.90
CA ASN A 237 -1.80 7.86 12.07
C ASN A 237 -0.26 7.96 12.14
N ALA A 238 0.45 6.87 11.84
CA ALA A 238 1.90 6.85 11.76
C ALA A 238 2.40 7.70 10.57
N VAL A 239 1.74 7.61 9.41
CA VAL A 239 2.06 8.45 8.24
C VAL A 239 1.92 9.92 8.58
N ALA A 240 0.84 10.30 9.28
CA ALA A 240 0.65 11.67 9.69
C ALA A 240 1.70 12.16 10.70
N ASP A 241 2.19 11.30 11.62
CA ASP A 241 3.28 11.68 12.53
C ASP A 241 4.57 12.03 11.77
N VAL A 242 4.93 11.24 10.76
CA VAL A 242 6.13 11.48 9.94
C VAL A 242 5.94 12.71 9.06
N LEU A 243 4.78 12.85 8.40
CA LEU A 243 4.52 13.99 7.51
C LEU A 243 4.39 15.31 8.27
N THR A 244 4.01 15.31 9.55
CA THR A 244 3.99 16.52 10.39
C THR A 244 5.31 16.79 11.09
N GLY A 245 6.29 15.88 10.99
CA GLY A 245 7.57 15.97 11.71
C GLY A 245 7.46 15.71 13.21
N LYS A 246 6.32 15.19 13.69
CA LYS A 246 6.19 14.71 15.07
C LYS A 246 7.09 13.50 15.32
N VAL A 247 7.33 12.70 14.29
CA VAL A 247 8.37 11.66 14.25
C VAL A 247 9.29 11.92 13.06
N ASN A 248 10.59 11.76 13.27
CA ASN A 248 11.58 11.84 12.19
C ASN A 248 11.80 10.43 11.64
N PRO A 249 11.59 10.17 10.33
CA PRO A 249 11.73 8.83 9.77
C PRO A 249 13.16 8.31 9.94
N SER A 250 13.29 7.12 10.51
CA SER A 250 14.57 6.50 10.90
C SER A 250 14.86 5.19 10.18
N GLY A 251 13.88 4.64 9.46
CA GLY A 251 13.97 3.37 8.74
C GLY A 251 15.05 3.35 7.67
N LYS A 252 15.52 2.14 7.36
CA LYS A 252 16.49 1.84 6.30
C LYS A 252 15.98 0.68 5.46
N LEU A 253 16.37 0.65 4.19
CA LEU A 253 16.06 -0.45 3.30
C LEU A 253 16.69 -1.75 3.82
N THR A 254 15.90 -2.83 3.79
CA THR A 254 16.35 -4.20 4.10
C THR A 254 16.80 -4.96 2.85
N ASP A 255 16.45 -4.44 1.67
CA ASP A 255 16.67 -5.05 0.36
C ASP A 255 17.29 -4.03 -0.60
N SER A 256 18.09 -4.51 -1.56
CA SER A 256 18.58 -3.68 -2.66
C SER A 256 17.43 -3.34 -3.59
N TRP A 257 17.24 -2.06 -3.91
CA TRP A 257 16.24 -1.60 -4.87
C TRP A 257 16.94 -1.31 -6.20
N ALA A 258 16.91 -2.29 -7.10
CA ALA A 258 17.59 -2.21 -8.40
C ALA A 258 16.91 -1.22 -9.35
N MET A 259 17.65 -0.75 -10.36
CA MET A 259 17.14 0.18 -11.38
C MET A 259 16.12 -0.50 -12.30
N ASN A 260 16.42 -1.71 -12.75
CA ASN A 260 15.52 -2.56 -13.54
C ASN A 260 15.25 -3.87 -12.81
N TYR A 261 14.15 -4.54 -13.14
CA TYR A 261 13.86 -5.86 -12.59
C TYR A 261 14.90 -6.90 -13.02
N GLU A 262 15.38 -6.79 -14.25
CA GLU A 262 16.34 -7.71 -14.86
C GLU A 262 17.75 -7.60 -14.25
N ASP A 263 18.01 -6.56 -13.45
CA ASP A 263 19.29 -6.38 -12.77
C ASP A 263 19.46 -7.34 -11.57
N TYR A 264 18.38 -7.95 -11.07
CA TYR A 264 18.48 -8.98 -10.03
C TYR A 264 19.07 -10.27 -10.62
N PRO A 265 20.01 -10.93 -9.93
CA PRO A 265 20.83 -12.01 -10.51
C PRO A 265 20.04 -13.25 -10.96
N ASN A 266 18.83 -13.44 -10.46
CA ASN A 266 17.95 -14.57 -10.80
C ASN A 266 16.65 -14.13 -11.52
N ALA A 267 16.53 -12.87 -11.95
CA ALA A 267 15.30 -12.31 -12.51
C ALA A 267 14.74 -13.11 -13.69
N GLU A 268 15.60 -13.57 -14.60
CA GLU A 268 15.17 -14.30 -15.80
C GLU A 268 14.68 -15.72 -15.51
N ASN A 269 15.14 -16.33 -14.40
CA ASN A 269 14.94 -17.75 -14.13
C ASN A 269 14.03 -18.05 -12.94
N PHE A 270 13.73 -17.05 -12.10
CA PHE A 270 12.94 -17.27 -10.89
C PHE A 270 11.47 -17.60 -11.17
N SER A 271 10.96 -18.67 -10.57
CA SER A 271 9.54 -19.04 -10.56
C SER A 271 9.00 -19.18 -11.99
N HIS A 272 7.88 -18.53 -12.27
CA HIS A 272 7.21 -18.58 -13.56
C HIS A 272 7.99 -17.94 -14.73
N ASN A 273 9.12 -17.25 -14.49
CA ASN A 273 9.84 -16.52 -15.53
C ASN A 273 10.52 -17.44 -16.56
N ASN A 274 10.94 -18.65 -16.18
CA ASN A 274 11.49 -19.66 -17.10
C ASN A 274 10.47 -20.74 -17.52
N ASN A 275 9.22 -20.64 -17.06
CA ASN A 275 8.16 -21.65 -17.22
C ASN A 275 8.42 -23.00 -16.51
N ASP A 276 9.35 -23.07 -15.54
CA ASP A 276 9.59 -24.23 -14.67
C ASP A 276 9.31 -23.85 -13.22
N VAL A 277 8.08 -24.10 -12.78
CA VAL A 277 7.67 -23.88 -11.38
C VAL A 277 7.89 -25.09 -10.49
N ASP A 278 8.35 -26.21 -11.06
CA ASP A 278 8.61 -27.46 -10.33
C ASP A 278 10.06 -27.54 -9.83
N HIS A 279 10.99 -26.86 -10.52
CA HIS A 279 12.41 -26.86 -10.18
C HIS A 279 13.05 -25.46 -10.29
N GLU A 280 13.64 -25.00 -9.19
CA GLU A 280 14.36 -23.72 -9.13
C GLU A 280 15.86 -23.95 -8.86
N VAL A 281 16.72 -23.38 -9.71
CA VAL A 281 18.18 -23.47 -9.56
C VAL A 281 18.72 -22.15 -9.04
N TYR A 282 19.30 -22.18 -7.84
CA TYR A 282 19.84 -21.00 -7.17
C TYR A 282 21.24 -20.69 -7.74
N ALA A 283 21.28 -20.27 -9.01
CA ALA A 283 22.49 -20.07 -9.78
C ALA A 283 23.32 -18.86 -9.31
N GLU A 284 22.68 -17.91 -8.63
CA GLU A 284 23.32 -16.78 -7.97
C GLU A 284 24.14 -17.21 -6.74
N ASP A 285 23.90 -18.41 -6.21
CA ASP A 285 24.60 -19.01 -5.06
C ASP A 285 24.67 -18.04 -3.86
N LEU A 286 25.85 -17.67 -3.39
CA LEU A 286 26.03 -16.72 -2.28
C LEU A 286 25.77 -15.26 -2.67
N TYR A 287 25.64 -14.95 -3.96
CA TYR A 287 25.48 -13.60 -4.50
C TYR A 287 24.00 -13.21 -4.58
N VAL A 288 23.34 -13.16 -3.41
CA VAL A 288 21.94 -12.72 -3.28
C VAL A 288 21.85 -11.26 -2.85
N GLY A 289 21.02 -10.47 -3.54
CA GLY A 289 20.74 -9.08 -3.21
C GLY A 289 22.01 -8.23 -3.22
N TYR A 290 22.25 -7.48 -2.14
CA TYR A 290 23.42 -6.58 -2.05
C TYR A 290 24.76 -7.29 -2.27
N ARG A 291 24.87 -8.60 -1.98
CA ARG A 291 26.11 -9.36 -2.22
C ARG A 291 26.46 -9.42 -3.70
N TYR A 292 25.46 -9.49 -4.58
CA TYR A 292 25.66 -9.43 -6.02
C TYR A 292 26.06 -8.03 -6.45
N PHE A 293 25.25 -7.04 -6.08
CA PHE A 293 25.47 -5.65 -6.50
C PHE A 293 26.81 -5.09 -5.99
N ASP A 294 27.20 -5.35 -4.75
CA ASP A 294 28.48 -4.89 -4.21
C ASP A 294 29.70 -5.60 -4.83
N THR A 295 29.51 -6.78 -5.45
CA THR A 295 30.59 -7.56 -6.06
C THR A 295 30.73 -7.26 -7.56
N TYR A 296 29.63 -7.05 -8.27
CA TYR A 296 29.59 -7.00 -9.74
C TYR A 296 28.96 -5.73 -10.34
N GLY A 297 28.30 -4.91 -9.52
CA GLY A 297 27.60 -3.67 -9.94
C GLY A 297 28.45 -2.41 -9.96
#